data_AF-A0A158CA49-F1
#
_entry.id   AF-A0A158CA49-F1
#
_cell.length_a   1.000
_cell.length_b   1.000
_cell.length_c   1.000
_cell.angle_alpha   90.00
_cell.angle_beta   90.00
_cell.angle_gamma   90.00
#
_symmetry.space_group_name_H-M   'P 1'
#
loop_
_entity.id
_entity.type
_entity.pdbx_description
1 polymer ?
#
loop_
_entity_poly.entity_id
_entity_poly.type
_entity_poly.pdbx_seq_one_letter_code
_entity_poly.pdbx_strand_id
1 'polypeptide(L)'
;MSPIIPYMRLSCRLWGRSVRWSRVRDTEVCPHGRIASTPCSQPQDSGIDDMHAMPNCADWSKPVIYLGFGGVLHVGTAMMDRDGNILLLGGQQAFEYAQLLADLLRPYPSVQIVLSCGWIDTLGEMFTSNLLPAGLRERVVGSTKAFSAGLDHYEEGQRRIMRVLRHAQTTGVHRWLTLDVKVSAVPFARWKNFLVTRADEALGSITTQRQLKRWLCENALDASCQAVRRAASREVRRTRA
;
A
#
# COMPACT_ATOMS: atom_id res chain seq x y z
N MET A 1 -23.52 31.16 13.01
CA MET A 1 -22.37 31.56 12.17
C MET A 1 -21.27 30.52 12.40
N SER A 2 -21.13 29.55 11.50
CA SER A 2 -20.10 28.51 11.59
C SER A 2 -18.83 29.02 10.89
N PRO A 3 -17.63 28.80 11.46
CA PRO A 3 -16.42 29.35 10.88
C PRO A 3 -16.05 28.59 9.60
N ILE A 4 -15.71 29.36 8.57
CA ILE A 4 -15.16 28.88 7.31
C ILE A 4 -13.73 28.41 7.59
N ILE A 5 -13.49 27.10 7.62
CA ILE A 5 -12.15 26.52 7.73
C ILE A 5 -11.50 26.58 6.34
N PRO A 6 -10.27 27.13 6.19
CA PRO A 6 -9.63 27.29 4.89
C PRO A 6 -9.22 25.92 4.33
N TYR A 7 -9.63 25.65 3.09
CA TYR A 7 -9.33 24.43 2.35
C TYR A 7 -7.91 24.48 1.78
N MET A 8 -7.06 23.50 2.10
CA MET A 8 -5.86 23.23 1.30
C MET A 8 -6.19 22.21 0.22
N ARG A 9 -6.22 22.70 -1.01
CA ARG A 9 -6.55 21.95 -2.22
C ARG A 9 -5.27 21.36 -2.81
N LEU A 10 -5.03 20.06 -2.61
CA LEU A 10 -4.06 19.33 -3.42
C LEU A 10 -4.72 19.02 -4.77
N SER A 11 -4.63 19.99 -5.69
CA SER A 11 -4.91 19.74 -7.10
C SER A 11 -3.79 18.84 -7.63
N CYS A 12 -4.09 17.58 -7.93
CA CYS A 12 -3.20 16.74 -8.71
C CYS A 12 -3.20 17.27 -10.16
N ARG A 13 -2.48 18.37 -10.40
CA ARG A 13 -2.20 18.94 -11.73
C ARG A 13 -0.86 18.42 -12.23
N LEU A 14 -0.80 17.12 -12.38
CA LEU A 14 0.05 16.42 -13.33
C LEU A 14 -0.96 15.47 -13.95
N TRP A 15 -1.60 15.76 -15.06
CA TRP A 15 -1.04 15.70 -16.41
C TRP A 15 -1.92 16.56 -17.33
N GLY A 16 -1.30 17.48 -18.07
CA GLY A 16 -1.95 18.13 -19.20
C GLY A 16 -1.97 17.16 -20.39
N ARG A 17 -3.12 16.53 -20.63
CA ARG A 17 -3.58 16.10 -21.97
C ARG A 17 -5.05 15.70 -21.86
N SER A 18 -5.87 16.47 -22.58
CA SER A 18 -7.32 16.29 -22.73
C SER A 18 -7.58 14.95 -23.43
N VAL A 19 -8.20 13.99 -22.74
CA VAL A 19 -8.88 12.88 -23.39
C VAL A 19 -10.38 13.13 -23.23
N ARG A 20 -10.95 13.69 -24.29
CA ARG A 20 -12.39 13.89 -24.45
C ARG A 20 -13.03 12.52 -24.69
N TRP A 21 -13.69 11.97 -23.69
CA TRP A 21 -14.55 10.80 -23.88
C TRP A 21 -15.93 11.28 -24.34
N SER A 22 -16.23 11.06 -25.61
CA SER A 22 -17.54 11.27 -26.19
C SER A 22 -18.50 10.20 -25.66
N ARG A 23 -19.63 10.66 -25.10
CA ARG A 23 -20.79 9.87 -24.70
C ARG A 23 -21.39 9.20 -25.95
N VAL A 24 -21.25 7.88 -26.10
CA VAL A 24 -22.11 7.13 -27.03
C VAL A 24 -23.44 6.91 -26.32
N ARG A 25 -24.49 7.53 -26.82
CA ARG A 25 -25.88 7.24 -26.45
C ARG A 25 -26.50 6.36 -27.55
N ASP A 26 -27.08 5.27 -27.07
CA ASP A 26 -28.33 4.63 -27.46
C ASP A 26 -28.53 4.08 -28.88
N THR A 27 -28.94 2.80 -28.87
CA THR A 27 -29.99 2.16 -29.69
C THR A 27 -29.81 2.10 -31.21
N GLU A 28 -29.60 0.88 -31.73
CA GLU A 28 -30.28 0.44 -32.95
C GLU A 28 -30.72 -1.03 -32.81
N VAL A 29 -32.03 -1.21 -32.82
CA VAL A 29 -32.73 -2.47 -33.05
C VAL A 29 -32.89 -2.63 -34.55
N CYS A 30 -32.41 -3.72 -35.14
CA CYS A 30 -32.74 -4.08 -36.52
C CYS A 30 -33.91 -5.07 -36.56
N PRO A 31 -35.03 -4.74 -37.23
CA PRO A 31 -36.10 -5.68 -37.52
C PRO A 31 -35.76 -6.48 -38.80
N HIS A 32 -36.34 -7.68 -38.90
CA HIS A 32 -36.33 -8.64 -40.02
C HIS A 32 -35.43 -9.87 -39.81
N GLY A 33 -36.10 -10.95 -39.43
CA GLY A 33 -35.52 -12.28 -39.31
C GLY A 33 -35.11 -12.88 -40.66
N ARG A 34 -33.98 -13.58 -40.63
CA ARG A 34 -33.80 -14.85 -41.33
C ARG A 34 -32.64 -15.62 -40.71
N ILE A 35 -32.87 -16.90 -40.49
CA ILE A 35 -31.93 -17.88 -39.97
C ILE A 35 -31.01 -18.30 -41.12
N ALA A 36 -29.69 -18.18 -40.93
CA ALA A 36 -28.70 -18.81 -41.79
C ALA A 36 -27.62 -19.44 -40.91
N SER A 37 -27.63 -20.76 -40.91
CA SER A 37 -26.65 -21.65 -40.27
C SER A 37 -25.39 -21.75 -41.12
N THR A 38 -24.26 -21.32 -40.57
CA THR A 38 -22.91 -21.54 -41.11
C THR A 38 -21.98 -21.82 -39.92
N PRO A 39 -21.08 -22.83 -39.98
CA PRO A 39 -20.37 -23.33 -38.81
C PRO A 39 -19.34 -22.31 -38.31
N CYS A 40 -19.27 -22.20 -36.98
CA CYS A 40 -18.37 -21.32 -36.25
C CYS A 40 -16.92 -21.79 -36.45
N SER A 41 -16.24 -21.23 -37.45
CA SER A 41 -14.78 -21.25 -37.54
C SER A 41 -14.23 -20.40 -36.41
N GLN A 42 -13.39 -21.00 -35.57
CA GLN A 42 -12.70 -20.33 -34.47
C GLN A 42 -11.95 -19.08 -34.99
N PRO A 43 -12.05 -17.92 -34.33
CA PRO A 43 -11.11 -16.85 -34.59
C PRO A 43 -9.75 -17.27 -34.03
N GLN A 44 -8.78 -17.39 -34.92
CA GLN A 44 -7.36 -17.33 -34.58
C GLN A 44 -7.10 -15.95 -33.99
N ASP A 45 -6.99 -15.87 -32.66
CA ASP A 45 -6.66 -14.63 -31.97
C ASP A 45 -5.13 -14.50 -31.88
N SER A 46 -4.56 -13.93 -32.94
CA SER A 46 -3.15 -13.55 -33.02
C SER A 46 -2.98 -12.10 -32.59
N GLY A 47 -2.66 -11.91 -31.31
CA GLY A 47 -1.83 -10.84 -30.77
C GLY A 47 -2.39 -9.41 -30.76
N ILE A 48 -2.21 -8.73 -29.62
CA ILE A 48 -1.37 -7.53 -29.47
C ILE A 48 -1.61 -6.93 -28.07
N ASP A 49 -0.53 -6.91 -27.30
CA ASP A 49 -0.17 -5.93 -26.26
C ASP A 49 -1.17 -5.61 -25.14
N ASP A 50 -1.17 -6.43 -24.10
CA ASP A 50 -1.27 -5.93 -22.72
C ASP A 50 0.01 -6.23 -21.96
N MET A 51 1.09 -5.58 -22.41
CA MET A 51 2.40 -5.53 -21.76
C MET A 51 2.40 -4.53 -20.58
N HIS A 52 1.30 -4.47 -19.83
CA HIS A 52 1.17 -3.69 -18.61
C HIS A 52 2.02 -4.32 -17.50
N ALA A 53 3.29 -3.90 -17.45
CA ALA A 53 4.24 -4.02 -16.35
C ALA A 53 3.96 -5.16 -15.36
N MET A 54 4.57 -6.32 -15.59
CA MET A 54 4.74 -7.32 -14.52
C MET A 54 5.35 -6.58 -13.31
N PRO A 55 4.69 -6.54 -12.14
CA PRO A 55 5.33 -6.02 -10.94
C PRO A 55 6.63 -6.81 -10.75
N ASN A 56 7.72 -6.12 -10.40
CA ASN A 56 9.00 -6.76 -10.08
C ASN A 56 8.73 -8.09 -9.37
N CYS A 57 9.15 -9.21 -9.96
CA CYS A 57 8.86 -10.54 -9.44
C CYS A 57 9.23 -10.56 -7.95
N ALA A 58 8.21 -10.65 -7.09
CA ALA A 58 8.39 -10.51 -5.67
C ALA A 58 9.34 -11.60 -5.16
N ASP A 59 10.24 -11.23 -4.25
CA ASP A 59 11.19 -12.16 -3.65
C ASP A 59 10.77 -12.35 -2.20
N TRP A 60 9.90 -13.33 -1.97
CA TRP A 60 9.34 -13.63 -0.65
C TRP A 60 10.37 -14.17 0.34
N SER A 61 11.61 -14.42 -0.11
CA SER A 61 12.74 -14.66 0.78
C SER A 61 13.20 -13.37 1.46
N LYS A 62 12.88 -12.18 0.94
CA LYS A 62 13.24 -10.87 1.50
C LYS A 62 12.26 -10.39 2.58
N PRO A 63 12.66 -9.39 3.40
CA PRO A 63 11.76 -8.81 4.38
C PRO A 63 10.65 -8.01 3.71
N VAL A 64 9.42 -8.16 4.19
CA VAL A 64 8.24 -7.46 3.68
C VAL A 64 7.63 -6.55 4.74
N ILE A 65 7.28 -5.32 4.35
CA ILE A 65 6.41 -4.45 5.14
C ILE A 65 5.03 -4.41 4.51
N TYR A 66 4.01 -4.83 5.26
CA TYR A 66 2.62 -4.57 4.93
C TYR A 66 2.26 -3.15 5.37
N LEU A 67 2.02 -2.25 4.41
CA LEU A 67 1.92 -0.83 4.66
C LEU A 67 0.46 -0.33 4.62
N GLY A 68 -0.02 0.17 5.77
CA GLY A 68 -1.18 1.04 5.88
C GLY A 68 -0.81 2.51 5.59
N PHE A 69 -1.80 3.33 5.21
CA PHE A 69 -1.59 4.76 4.93
C PHE A 69 -2.08 5.65 6.09
N GLY A 70 -3.39 5.64 6.36
CA GLY A 70 -3.99 6.43 7.43
C GLY A 70 -3.50 6.02 8.81
N GLY A 71 -3.12 7.00 9.64
CA GLY A 71 -2.50 6.79 10.94
C GLY A 71 -1.08 6.25 10.86
N VAL A 72 -0.46 6.19 9.67
CA VAL A 72 0.91 5.69 9.45
C VAL A 72 1.73 6.74 8.71
N LEU A 73 1.36 7.04 7.47
CA LEU A 73 2.04 8.01 6.63
C LEU A 73 1.55 9.44 6.86
N HIS A 74 0.49 9.61 7.66
CA HIS A 74 -0.07 10.88 8.09
C HIS A 74 -0.93 10.66 9.34
N VAL A 75 -1.07 11.72 10.13
CA VAL A 75 -1.98 11.75 11.29
C VAL A 75 -3.44 11.61 10.85
N GLY A 76 -4.20 10.85 11.63
CA GLY A 76 -5.65 10.70 11.49
C GLY A 76 -6.07 9.76 10.36
N THR A 77 -7.36 9.87 10.01
CA THR A 77 -7.94 9.12 8.88
C THR A 77 -8.18 10.08 7.73
N ALA A 78 -7.66 9.73 6.56
CA ALA A 78 -8.06 10.38 5.32
C ALA A 78 -9.26 9.66 4.70
N MET A 79 -10.23 10.46 4.29
CA MET A 79 -11.32 10.06 3.42
C MET A 79 -10.97 10.46 1.99
N MET A 80 -11.50 9.70 1.05
CA MET A 80 -11.45 10.07 -0.35
C MET A 80 -12.85 10.45 -0.79
N ASP A 81 -12.99 11.61 -1.43
CA ASP A 81 -14.27 11.99 -2.03
C ASP A 81 -14.49 11.27 -3.37
N ARG A 82 -15.68 11.47 -3.96
CA ARG A 82 -16.05 10.83 -5.23
C ARG A 82 -15.21 11.29 -6.43
N ASP A 83 -14.51 12.42 -6.30
CA ASP A 83 -13.66 12.99 -7.34
C ASP A 83 -12.20 12.54 -7.20
N GLY A 84 -11.91 11.66 -6.23
CA GLY A 84 -10.56 11.14 -5.97
C GLY A 84 -9.70 12.09 -5.13
N ASN A 85 -10.27 13.15 -4.57
CA ASN A 85 -9.53 14.04 -3.69
C ASN A 85 -9.38 13.41 -2.31
N ILE A 86 -8.17 13.54 -1.77
CA ILE A 86 -7.84 13.07 -0.44
C ILE A 86 -8.16 14.18 0.55
N LEU A 87 -9.07 13.90 1.47
CA LEU A 87 -9.48 14.78 2.54
C LEU A 87 -9.01 14.19 3.87
N LEU A 88 -8.05 14.84 4.51
CA LEU A 88 -7.70 14.52 5.89
C LEU A 88 -8.72 15.14 6.84
N LEU A 89 -9.27 14.32 7.74
CA LEU A 89 -10.06 14.81 8.88
C LEU A 89 -9.11 15.62 9.79
N GLY A 90 -9.03 16.95 9.57
CA GLY A 90 -8.17 17.86 10.33
C GLY A 90 -7.34 18.85 9.51
N GLY A 91 -7.41 18.83 8.17
CA GLY A 91 -6.74 19.83 7.31
C GLY A 91 -5.21 19.70 7.20
N GLN A 92 -4.62 18.65 7.78
CA GLN A 92 -3.20 18.33 7.66
C GLN A 92 -2.83 17.87 6.24
N GLN A 93 -1.53 17.76 5.94
CA GLN A 93 -1.03 17.31 4.65
C GLN A 93 -1.02 15.77 4.55
N ALA A 94 -1.62 15.22 3.49
CA ALA A 94 -1.57 13.79 3.25
C ALA A 94 -0.12 13.37 2.96
N PHE A 95 0.27 12.20 3.50
CA PHE A 95 1.59 11.62 3.30
C PHE A 95 2.77 12.42 3.90
N GLU A 96 2.54 13.25 4.92
CA GLU A 96 3.59 14.03 5.60
C GLU A 96 4.80 13.19 6.07
N TYR A 97 4.57 11.92 6.45
CA TYR A 97 5.63 11.00 6.91
C TYR A 97 6.09 10.00 5.84
N ALA A 98 5.62 10.12 4.59
CA ALA A 98 6.05 9.22 3.53
C ALA A 98 7.53 9.36 3.20
N GLN A 99 8.06 10.59 3.17
CA GLN A 99 9.49 10.82 2.95
C GLN A 99 10.32 10.28 4.13
N LEU A 100 9.85 10.48 5.37
CA LEU A 100 10.49 9.91 6.55
C LEU A 100 10.59 8.38 6.45
N LEU A 101 9.52 7.69 6.05
CA LEU A 101 9.58 6.23 5.84
C LEU A 101 10.58 5.86 4.74
N ALA A 102 10.61 6.61 3.63
CA ALA A 102 11.57 6.39 2.55
C ALA A 102 13.02 6.49 3.06
N ASP A 103 13.31 7.50 3.87
CA ASP A 103 14.63 7.72 4.47
C ASP A 103 15.02 6.62 5.46
N LEU A 104 14.05 6.11 6.24
CA LEU A 104 14.24 4.98 7.15
C LEU A 104 14.53 3.67 6.42
N LEU A 105 13.93 3.46 5.24
CA LEU A 105 14.13 2.26 4.42
C LEU A 105 15.33 2.37 3.48
N ARG A 106 15.86 3.57 3.24
CA ARG A 106 17.02 3.81 2.36
C ARG A 106 18.22 2.91 2.67
N PRO A 107 18.62 2.65 3.94
CA PRO A 107 19.72 1.73 4.24
C PRO A 107 19.42 0.25 3.99
N TYR A 108 18.16 -0.11 3.71
CA TYR A 108 17.65 -1.48 3.61
C TYR A 108 17.01 -1.72 2.24
N PRO A 109 17.78 -1.71 1.14
CA PRO A 109 17.24 -1.83 -0.22
C PRO A 109 16.48 -3.14 -0.48
N SER A 110 16.74 -4.22 0.27
CA SER A 110 16.02 -5.49 0.09
C SER A 110 14.59 -5.49 0.61
N VAL A 111 14.20 -4.51 1.43
CA VAL A 111 12.86 -4.47 2.01
C VAL A 111 11.83 -4.16 0.93
N GLN A 112 10.89 -5.10 0.79
CA GLN A 112 9.76 -5.02 -0.13
C GLN A 112 8.52 -4.49 0.61
N ILE A 113 7.60 -3.86 -0.13
CA ILE A 113 6.36 -3.31 0.40
C ILE A 113 5.18 -4.03 -0.26
N VAL A 114 4.22 -4.45 0.57
CA VAL A 114 2.91 -4.92 0.13
C VAL A 114 1.86 -3.96 0.68
N LEU A 115 1.00 -3.43 -0.18
CA LEU A 115 -0.02 -2.48 0.26
C LEU A 115 -1.15 -3.20 1.02
N SER A 116 -1.48 -2.69 2.20
CA SER A 116 -2.54 -3.20 3.07
C SER A 116 -3.42 -2.06 3.59
N CYS A 117 -3.77 -1.11 2.73
CA CYS A 117 -4.65 0.00 3.06
C CYS A 117 -5.98 -0.11 2.31
N GLY A 118 -7.08 0.35 2.91
CA GLY A 118 -8.42 0.30 2.29
C GLY A 118 -8.54 1.08 0.98
N TRP A 119 -7.55 1.92 0.65
CA TRP A 119 -7.52 2.68 -0.60
C TRP A 119 -7.28 1.79 -1.82
N ILE A 120 -6.67 0.61 -1.65
CA ILE A 120 -6.55 -0.37 -2.75
C ILE A 120 -7.92 -0.87 -3.21
N ASP A 121 -8.91 -0.88 -2.30
CA ASP A 121 -10.28 -1.28 -2.62
C ASP A 121 -10.98 -0.17 -3.46
N THR A 122 -10.73 1.11 -3.15
CA THR A 122 -11.38 2.26 -3.81
C THR A 122 -10.67 2.77 -5.07
N LEU A 123 -9.34 2.89 -5.04
CA LEU A 123 -8.52 3.43 -6.14
C LEU A 123 -7.90 2.36 -7.02
N GLY A 124 -7.81 1.12 -6.53
CA GLY A 124 -6.96 0.10 -7.14
C GLY A 124 -5.48 0.24 -6.76
N GLU A 125 -4.73 -0.82 -7.01
CA GLU A 125 -3.35 -0.97 -6.53
C GLU A 125 -2.39 0.02 -7.19
N MET A 126 -2.50 0.17 -8.52
CA MET A 126 -1.63 1.03 -9.31
C MET A 126 -1.72 2.49 -8.89
N PHE A 127 -2.94 3.04 -8.79
CA PHE A 127 -3.16 4.41 -8.33
C PHE A 127 -2.70 4.60 -6.89
N THR A 128 -3.03 3.66 -6.01
CA THR A 128 -2.62 3.72 -4.59
C THR A 128 -1.10 3.74 -4.45
N SER A 129 -0.37 2.92 -5.21
CA SER A 129 1.09 2.89 -5.22
C SER A 129 1.68 4.20 -5.77
N ASN A 130 1.04 4.81 -6.77
CA ASN A 130 1.48 6.07 -7.38
C ASN A 130 1.36 7.30 -6.46
N LEU A 131 0.64 7.19 -5.34
CA LEU A 131 0.60 8.23 -4.32
C LEU A 131 1.88 8.27 -3.47
N LEU A 132 2.68 7.19 -3.48
CA LEU A 132 3.90 7.12 -2.70
C LEU A 132 5.06 7.83 -3.41
N PRO A 133 6.00 8.43 -2.66
CA PRO A 133 7.25 8.92 -3.24
C PRO A 133 8.02 7.77 -3.89
N ALA A 134 8.84 8.08 -4.89
CA ALA A 134 9.56 7.10 -5.71
C ALA A 134 10.30 6.04 -4.87
N GLY A 135 11.02 6.49 -3.83
CA GLY A 135 11.79 5.60 -2.95
C GLY A 135 10.98 4.56 -2.16
N LEU A 136 9.65 4.74 -2.04
CA LEU A 136 8.72 3.73 -1.52
C LEU A 136 8.02 2.98 -2.65
N ARG A 137 7.57 3.70 -3.68
CA ARG A 137 6.83 3.12 -4.82
C ARG A 137 7.62 2.01 -5.51
N GLU A 138 8.91 2.20 -5.72
CA GLU A 138 9.79 1.21 -6.37
C GLU A 138 9.94 -0.09 -5.57
N ARG A 139 9.59 -0.07 -4.27
CA ARG A 139 9.61 -1.23 -3.38
C ARG A 139 8.28 -1.96 -3.34
N VAL A 140 7.22 -1.41 -3.93
CA VAL A 140 5.89 -2.03 -3.93
C VAL A 140 5.90 -3.22 -4.87
N VAL A 141 5.70 -4.42 -4.32
CA VAL A 141 5.69 -5.68 -5.08
C VAL A 141 4.28 -6.29 -5.19
N GLY A 142 3.28 -5.69 -4.55
CA GLY A 142 1.90 -6.12 -4.63
C GLY A 142 0.99 -5.51 -3.58
N SER A 143 -0.21 -6.09 -3.43
CA SER A 143 -1.18 -5.70 -2.43
C SER A 143 -1.90 -6.90 -1.82
N THR A 144 -2.61 -6.67 -0.73
CA THR A 144 -3.46 -7.68 -0.08
C THR A 144 -4.89 -7.75 -0.64
N LYS A 145 -5.22 -6.99 -1.70
CA LYS A 145 -6.58 -6.87 -2.27
C LYS A 145 -7.17 -8.21 -2.69
N ALA A 146 -6.37 -9.06 -3.34
CA ALA A 146 -6.80 -10.38 -3.81
C ALA A 146 -7.19 -11.35 -2.67
N PHE A 147 -6.81 -11.05 -1.43
CA PHE A 147 -7.05 -11.90 -0.25
C PHE A 147 -8.32 -11.52 0.53
N SER A 148 -9.18 -10.71 -0.09
CA SER A 148 -10.40 -10.14 0.47
C SER A 148 -11.61 -11.06 0.50
N ALA A 149 -11.62 -12.12 -0.31
CA ALA A 149 -12.79 -12.97 -0.52
C ALA A 149 -13.35 -13.53 0.80
N GLY A 150 -14.67 -13.37 1.00
CA GLY A 150 -15.39 -13.88 2.17
C GLY A 150 -15.10 -13.13 3.47
N LEU A 151 -14.56 -11.91 3.42
CA LEU A 151 -14.25 -11.10 4.60
C LEU A 151 -15.20 -9.91 4.82
N ASP A 152 -16.26 -9.79 4.02
CA ASP A 152 -17.11 -8.60 3.97
C ASP A 152 -17.94 -8.37 5.25
N HIS A 153 -18.12 -9.42 6.05
CA HIS A 153 -18.86 -9.38 7.31
C HIS A 153 -17.97 -9.06 8.53
N TYR A 154 -16.66 -8.91 8.33
CA TYR A 154 -15.74 -8.56 9.41
C TYR A 154 -15.49 -7.05 9.47
N GLU A 155 -15.25 -6.56 10.69
CA GLU A 155 -14.78 -5.20 10.92
C GLU A 155 -13.44 -4.93 10.21
N GLU A 156 -13.20 -3.67 9.84
CA GLU A 156 -12.03 -3.24 9.05
C GLU A 156 -10.70 -3.76 9.59
N GLY A 157 -10.50 -3.69 10.91
CA GLY A 157 -9.26 -4.15 11.56
C GLY A 157 -9.05 -5.65 11.40
N GLN A 158 -10.10 -6.45 11.57
CA GLN A 158 -10.06 -7.90 11.42
C GLN A 158 -9.84 -8.28 9.96
N ARG A 159 -10.57 -7.63 9.05
CA ARG A 159 -10.44 -7.83 7.60
C ARG A 159 -9.01 -7.60 7.13
N ARG A 160 -8.36 -6.50 7.55
CA ARG A 160 -6.96 -6.22 7.18
C ARG A 160 -5.98 -7.26 7.69
N ILE A 161 -6.08 -7.64 8.97
CA ILE A 161 -5.20 -8.67 9.53
C ILE A 161 -5.38 -9.99 8.79
N MET A 162 -6.62 -10.38 8.53
CA MET A 162 -6.91 -11.63 7.84
C MET A 162 -6.34 -11.63 6.42
N ARG A 163 -6.45 -10.51 5.69
CA ARG A 163 -5.82 -10.33 4.38
C ARG A 163 -4.29 -10.47 4.44
N VAL A 164 -3.64 -9.82 5.42
CA VAL A 164 -2.18 -9.93 5.63
C VAL A 164 -1.78 -11.36 5.95
N LEU A 165 -2.48 -12.03 6.87
CA LEU A 165 -2.17 -13.40 7.26
C LEU A 165 -2.34 -14.38 6.08
N ARG A 166 -3.43 -14.26 5.31
CA ARG A 166 -3.66 -15.06 4.11
C ARG A 166 -2.60 -14.82 3.04
N HIS A 167 -2.25 -13.55 2.78
CA HIS A 167 -1.18 -13.21 1.86
C HIS A 167 0.13 -13.84 2.32
N ALA A 168 0.52 -13.64 3.58
CA ALA A 168 1.78 -14.14 4.12
C ALA A 168 1.89 -15.67 4.08
N GLN A 169 0.78 -16.36 4.36
CA GLN A 169 0.71 -17.82 4.27
C GLN A 169 0.81 -18.31 2.82
N THR A 170 0.13 -17.65 1.89
CA THR A 170 0.07 -18.05 0.48
C THR A 170 1.41 -17.84 -0.22
N THR A 171 2.11 -16.74 0.09
CA THR A 171 3.40 -16.42 -0.53
C THR A 171 4.59 -17.05 0.19
N GLY A 172 4.39 -17.61 1.38
CA GLY A 172 5.46 -18.20 2.19
C GLY A 172 6.42 -17.19 2.79
N VAL A 173 6.08 -15.89 2.85
CA VAL A 173 6.98 -14.89 3.45
C VAL A 173 7.08 -15.10 4.97
N HIS A 174 8.31 -15.26 5.44
CA HIS A 174 8.59 -15.51 6.85
C HIS A 174 9.01 -14.27 7.64
N ARG A 175 9.66 -13.31 6.98
CA ARG A 175 10.14 -12.06 7.60
C ARG A 175 9.25 -10.92 7.17
N TRP A 176 8.25 -10.61 7.98
CA TRP A 176 7.33 -9.51 7.67
C TRP A 176 6.91 -8.72 8.90
N LEU A 177 6.53 -7.47 8.65
CA LEU A 177 5.98 -6.54 9.64
C LEU A 177 4.78 -5.82 9.04
N THR A 178 3.71 -5.68 9.80
CA THR A 178 2.59 -4.81 9.47
C THR A 178 2.77 -3.49 10.17
N LEU A 179 2.71 -2.40 9.40
CA LEU A 179 2.70 -1.04 9.90
C LEU A 179 1.31 -0.45 9.64
N ASP A 180 0.47 -0.45 10.67
CA ASP A 180 -0.92 -0.01 10.60
C ASP A 180 -1.38 0.51 11.97
N VAL A 181 -2.42 1.33 11.98
CA VAL A 181 -3.10 1.83 13.18
C VAL A 181 -4.20 0.86 13.64
N LYS A 182 -4.76 0.07 12.71
CA LYS A 182 -5.88 -0.84 13.00
C LYS A 182 -5.43 -2.28 13.13
N VAL A 183 -5.46 -2.79 14.36
CA VAL A 183 -5.10 -4.16 14.66
C VAL A 183 -6.10 -4.75 15.67
N SER A 184 -6.91 -5.73 15.27
CA SER A 184 -7.86 -6.44 16.13
C SER A 184 -7.94 -7.94 15.80
N ALA A 185 -8.10 -8.79 16.83
CA ALA A 185 -8.10 -10.25 16.70
C ALA A 185 -6.81 -10.86 16.11
N VAL A 186 -5.65 -10.28 16.42
CA VAL A 186 -4.34 -10.88 16.07
C VAL A 186 -4.10 -12.15 16.89
N PRO A 187 -3.78 -13.29 16.27
CA PRO A 187 -3.37 -14.48 16.99
C PRO A 187 -2.12 -14.21 17.83
N PHE A 188 -2.07 -14.70 19.07
CA PHE A 188 -1.03 -14.34 20.04
C PHE A 188 0.40 -14.51 19.48
N ALA A 189 0.66 -15.63 18.81
CA ALA A 189 1.95 -15.97 18.21
C ALA A 189 2.42 -15.00 17.10
N ARG A 190 1.53 -14.17 16.57
CA ARG A 190 1.79 -13.24 15.45
C ARG A 190 1.94 -11.79 15.91
N TRP A 191 1.71 -11.45 17.17
CA TRP A 191 1.83 -10.06 17.66
C TRP A 191 3.18 -9.41 17.34
N LYS A 192 4.27 -10.18 17.38
CA LYS A 192 5.62 -9.69 17.02
C LYS A 192 5.74 -9.14 15.60
N ASN A 193 4.80 -9.47 14.71
CA ASN A 193 4.76 -9.04 13.32
C ASN A 193 3.88 -7.79 13.12
N PHE A 194 3.36 -7.17 14.18
CA PHE A 194 2.54 -5.96 14.09
C PHE A 194 3.21 -4.83 14.85
N LEU A 195 3.46 -3.72 14.14
CA LEU A 195 3.89 -2.46 14.70
C LEU A 195 2.69 -1.50 14.64
N VAL A 196 1.96 -1.43 15.74
CA VAL A 196 0.75 -0.62 15.84
C VAL A 196 1.13 0.84 16.05
N THR A 197 0.75 1.71 15.12
CA THR A 197 0.95 3.15 15.24
C THR A 197 -0.16 3.78 16.07
N ARG A 198 0.11 4.96 16.65
CA ARG A 198 -0.95 5.80 17.24
C ARG A 198 -1.53 6.70 16.16
N ALA A 199 -2.86 6.82 16.09
CA ALA A 199 -3.51 7.60 15.03
C ALA A 199 -3.15 9.09 15.05
N ASP A 200 -2.86 9.64 16.24
CA ASP A 200 -2.55 11.05 16.49
C ASP A 200 -1.08 11.42 16.22
N GLU A 201 -0.17 10.45 16.24
CA GLU A 201 1.27 10.67 15.99
C GLU A 201 1.77 10.01 14.70
N ALA A 202 1.06 9.00 14.21
CA ALA A 202 1.44 8.16 13.08
C ALA A 202 2.91 7.69 13.17
N LEU A 203 3.69 7.80 12.06
CA LEU A 203 5.13 7.54 12.07
C LEU A 203 5.96 8.69 12.67
N GLY A 204 5.34 9.82 13.01
CA GLY A 204 5.98 10.91 13.76
C GLY A 204 6.46 10.49 15.15
N SER A 205 5.85 9.44 15.74
CA SER A 205 6.25 8.92 17.05
C SER A 205 7.66 8.34 17.05
N ILE A 206 8.55 8.91 17.88
CA ILE A 206 9.94 8.45 18.03
C ILE A 206 9.99 6.99 18.49
N THR A 207 9.02 6.55 19.30
CA THR A 207 8.93 5.16 19.78
C THR A 207 8.64 4.21 18.62
N THR A 208 7.65 4.52 17.78
CA THR A 208 7.33 3.79 16.55
C THR A 208 8.54 3.71 15.62
N GLN A 209 9.23 4.84 15.40
CA GLN A 209 10.43 4.87 14.56
C GLN A 209 11.55 3.99 15.13
N ARG A 210 11.77 3.99 16.45
CA ARG A 210 12.78 3.13 17.10
C ARG A 210 12.44 1.65 16.96
N GLN A 211 11.18 1.28 17.15
CA GLN A 211 10.71 -0.10 16.96
C GLN A 211 10.88 -0.55 15.50
N LEU A 212 10.53 0.31 14.54
CA LEU A 212 10.72 0.03 13.12
C LEU A 212 12.20 -0.14 12.77
N LYS A 213 13.06 0.78 13.23
CA LYS A 213 14.52 0.68 13.05
C LYS A 213 15.08 -0.61 13.63
N ARG A 214 14.61 -1.01 14.82
CA ARG A 214 15.02 -2.27 15.44
C ARG A 214 14.63 -3.47 14.59
N TRP A 215 13.38 -3.53 14.14
CA TRP A 215 12.91 -4.62 13.29
C TRP A 215 13.71 -4.69 11.97
N LEU A 216 13.97 -3.54 11.34
CA LEU A 216 14.79 -3.45 10.12
C LEU A 216 16.20 -3.98 10.36
N CYS A 217 16.88 -3.55 11.43
CA CYS A 217 18.21 -4.05 11.79
C CYS A 217 18.25 -5.57 12.01
N GLU A 218 17.20 -6.14 12.58
CA GLU A 218 17.11 -7.56 12.89
C GLU A 218 16.78 -8.41 11.66
N ASN A 219 15.95 -7.90 10.73
CA ASN A 219 15.35 -8.70 9.65
C ASN A 219 15.89 -8.39 8.26
N ALA A 220 16.33 -7.16 7.98
CA ALA A 220 16.89 -6.74 6.70
C ALA A 220 18.41 -6.81 6.75
N LEU A 221 18.95 -8.01 6.48
CA LEU A 221 20.37 -8.35 6.55
C LEU A 221 21.17 -7.85 5.32
N ASP A 222 20.93 -6.62 4.88
CA ASP A 222 21.67 -6.01 3.78
C ASP A 222 23.11 -5.68 4.20
N ALA A 223 24.07 -5.72 3.27
CA ALA A 223 25.48 -5.44 3.55
C ALA A 223 25.69 -4.05 4.19
N SER A 224 24.87 -3.07 3.79
CA SER A 224 24.78 -1.74 4.40
C SER A 224 24.30 -1.77 5.86
N CYS A 225 23.40 -2.69 6.22
CA CYS A 225 22.91 -2.90 7.58
C CYS A 225 24.00 -3.48 8.51
N GLN A 226 24.88 -4.34 8.01
CA GLN A 226 25.97 -4.88 8.82
C GLN A 226 26.91 -3.78 9.35
N ALA A 227 27.15 -2.73 8.56
CA ALA A 227 27.93 -1.57 9.00
C ALA A 227 27.20 -0.78 10.12
N VAL A 228 25.89 -0.58 9.98
CA VAL A 228 25.05 0.07 11.02
C VAL A 228 25.03 -0.74 12.31
N ARG A 229 24.87 -2.08 12.23
CA ARG A 229 24.91 -2.99 13.39
C ARG A 229 26.26 -2.95 14.09
N ARG A 230 27.36 -2.91 13.33
CA ARG A 230 28.72 -2.77 13.88
C ARG A 230 28.93 -1.43 14.58
N ALA A 231 28.43 -0.33 14.01
CA ALA A 231 28.49 0.99 14.63
C ALA A 231 27.68 1.07 15.93
N ALA A 232 26.44 0.59 15.93
CA ALA A 232 25.59 0.54 17.12
C ALA A 232 26.19 -0.34 18.24
N SER A 233 26.81 -1.47 17.88
CA SER A 233 27.46 -2.36 18.85
C SER A 233 28.72 -1.73 19.48
N ARG A 234 29.41 -0.85 18.76
CA ARG A 234 30.57 -0.10 19.28
C ARG A 234 30.15 0.99 20.26
N GLU A 235 29.04 1.68 19.99
CA GLU A 235 28.51 2.75 20.86
C GLU A 235 28.01 2.21 22.21
N VAL A 236 27.34 1.04 22.19
CA VAL A 236 26.90 0.35 23.42
C VAL A 236 28.09 -0.12 24.27
N ARG A 237 29.21 -0.49 23.65
CA ARG A 237 30.44 -0.83 24.39
C ARG A 237 31.11 0.40 25.00
N ARG A 238 31.07 1.54 24.30
CA ARG A 238 31.60 2.82 24.80
C ARG A 238 30.83 3.40 25.97
N THR A 239 29.51 3.25 25.99
CA THR A 239 28.64 3.75 27.07
C THR A 239 28.62 2.85 28.31
N ARG A 240 29.25 1.67 28.24
CA ARG A 240 29.40 0.71 29.36
C ARG A 240 30.82 0.63 29.92
N ALA A 241 31.77 1.36 29.33
CA ALA A 241 33.15 1.50 29.78
C ALA A 241 33.32 2.85 30.47
#